data_AF-A0A250FZ29-F1
#
_entry.id   AF-A0A250FZ29-F1
#
_cell.length_a   1.000
_cell.length_b   1.000
_cell.length_c   1.000
_cell.angle_alpha   90.00
_cell.angle_beta   90.00
_cell.angle_gamma   90.00
#
_symmetry.space_group_name_H-M   'P 1'
#
loop_
_entity.id
_entity.type
_entity.pdbx_description
1 polymer ?
#
loop_
_entity_poly.entity_id
_entity_poly.type
_entity_poly.pdbx_seq_one_letter_code
_entity_poly.pdbx_strand_id
1 'polypeptide(L)'
;MKGTIPRSLNYVINGENVEFLSFSQRSATWSNVIISFVMGLIFSGVGLFVLNIEMDLFALLRGEYEEVSIKTLLSESRLPVLIIGSLFSLAGVWVFVSAIFMIFSEGGYFVGTPTRLIHYKKGDVKIYMWELFTDEIKVNIDKNYIRFTLKIGKYERKDKTEVFVSYKVEIISAENISKIEKVARERIRSLSYLAK
;
A
#
# COMPACT_ATOMS: atom_id res chain seq x y z
N MET A 1 0.40 -7.63 -24.82
CA MET A 1 0.45 -6.57 -25.87
C MET A 1 1.71 -5.75 -25.64
N LYS A 2 2.56 -5.54 -26.66
CA LYS A 2 3.72 -4.63 -26.58
C LYS A 2 3.22 -3.19 -26.50
N GLY A 3 2.86 -2.74 -25.30
CA GLY A 3 2.54 -1.35 -25.04
C GLY A 3 3.77 -0.50 -25.31
N THR A 4 3.66 0.44 -26.24
CA THR A 4 4.67 1.48 -26.46
C THR A 4 5.05 2.10 -25.12
N ILE A 5 6.34 2.03 -24.79
CA ILE A 5 6.91 2.67 -23.60
C ILE A 5 6.49 4.16 -23.62
N PRO A 6 5.94 4.70 -22.52
CA PRO A 6 5.58 6.12 -22.46
C PRO A 6 6.79 7.00 -22.84
N ARG A 7 6.58 8.05 -23.63
CA ARG A 7 7.68 8.95 -24.09
C ARG A 7 8.50 9.50 -22.93
N SER A 8 7.82 9.82 -21.83
CA SER A 8 8.41 10.24 -20.55
C SER A 8 9.36 9.19 -19.98
N LEU A 9 8.98 7.90 -20.01
CA LEU A 9 9.83 6.81 -19.53
C LEU A 9 11.07 6.63 -20.40
N ASN A 10 10.94 6.78 -21.73
CA ASN A 10 12.10 6.77 -22.63
C ASN A 10 13.10 7.89 -22.32
N TYR A 11 12.62 9.09 -21.97
CA TYR A 11 13.48 10.18 -21.54
C TYR A 11 14.25 9.83 -20.25
N VAL A 12 13.59 9.21 -19.27
CA VAL A 12 14.21 8.80 -18.00
C VAL A 12 15.25 7.71 -18.17
N ILE A 13 15.01 6.74 -19.07
CA ILE A 13 15.98 5.68 -19.42
C ILE A 13 17.28 6.29 -19.96
N ASN A 14 17.21 7.48 -20.58
CA ASN A 14 18.36 8.26 -21.02
C ASN A 14 19.28 7.47 -21.98
N GLY A 15 18.71 6.66 -22.87
CA GLY A 15 19.46 5.88 -23.86
C GLY A 15 20.18 4.65 -23.31
N GLU A 16 20.01 4.31 -22.02
CA GLU A 16 20.55 3.05 -21.48
C GLU A 16 19.85 1.84 -22.12
N ASN A 17 20.61 0.73 -22.25
CA ASN A 17 20.04 -0.53 -22.72
C ASN A 17 18.99 -1.03 -21.72
N VAL A 18 17.82 -1.43 -22.22
CA VAL A 18 16.74 -1.98 -21.39
C VAL A 18 16.89 -3.49 -21.30
N GLU A 19 17.31 -3.98 -20.13
CA GLU A 19 17.50 -5.40 -19.87
C GLU A 19 16.17 -6.12 -19.61
N PHE A 20 15.30 -5.45 -18.87
CA PHE A 20 13.91 -5.85 -18.72
C PHE A 20 12.98 -4.64 -18.61
N LEU A 21 11.76 -4.85 -19.07
CA LEU A 21 10.62 -3.96 -18.89
C LEU A 21 9.47 -4.82 -18.41
N SER A 22 8.84 -4.43 -17.31
CA SER A 22 7.66 -5.12 -16.80
C SER A 22 6.65 -4.12 -16.26
N PHE A 23 5.37 -4.39 -16.48
CA PHE A 23 4.28 -3.58 -15.95
C PHE A 23 3.69 -4.28 -14.73
N SER A 24 3.68 -3.59 -13.60
CA SER A 24 3.04 -4.02 -12.36
C SER A 24 1.56 -3.67 -12.44
N GLN A 25 0.70 -4.68 -12.58
CA GLN A 25 -0.74 -4.44 -12.73
C GLN A 25 -1.36 -3.79 -11.50
N ARG A 26 -0.74 -3.93 -10.32
CA ARG A 26 -1.28 -3.45 -9.05
C ARG A 26 -0.24 -2.73 -8.22
N SER A 27 -0.70 -1.79 -7.41
CA SER A 27 0.15 -1.06 -6.46
C SER A 27 0.14 -1.61 -5.04
N ALA A 28 -0.84 -2.46 -4.70
CA ALA A 28 -1.00 -3.07 -3.39
C ALA A 28 -1.19 -4.59 -3.50
N THR A 29 -0.76 -5.31 -2.47
CA THR A 29 -1.01 -6.75 -2.36
C THR A 29 -2.46 -7.01 -1.94
N TRP A 30 -3.00 -8.19 -2.31
CA TRP A 30 -4.33 -8.61 -1.85
C TRP A 30 -4.45 -8.64 -0.32
N SER A 31 -3.37 -8.97 0.39
CA SER A 31 -3.39 -8.95 1.85
C SER A 31 -3.70 -7.56 2.39
N ASN A 32 -3.08 -6.52 1.84
CA ASN A 32 -3.31 -5.15 2.29
C ASN A 32 -4.75 -4.70 1.95
N VAL A 33 -5.23 -5.04 0.76
CA VAL A 33 -6.62 -4.76 0.35
C VAL A 33 -7.62 -5.42 1.29
N ILE A 34 -7.44 -6.71 1.60
CA ILE A 34 -8.34 -7.46 2.48
C ILE A 34 -8.29 -6.89 3.90
N ILE A 35 -7.11 -6.62 4.43
CA ILE A 35 -6.96 -6.02 5.78
C ILE A 35 -7.68 -4.68 5.83
N SER A 36 -7.45 -3.78 4.86
CA SER A 36 -8.14 -2.49 4.82
C SER A 36 -9.65 -2.65 4.67
N PHE A 37 -10.12 -3.57 3.84
CA PHE A 37 -11.55 -3.84 3.69
C PHE A 37 -12.19 -4.28 5.02
N VAL A 38 -11.58 -5.25 5.70
CA VAL A 38 -12.06 -5.76 6.99
C VAL A 38 -12.03 -4.66 8.06
N MET A 39 -10.95 -3.88 8.14
CA MET A 39 -10.85 -2.77 9.09
C MET A 39 -11.91 -1.69 8.82
N GLY A 40 -12.20 -1.40 7.55
CA GLY A 40 -13.27 -0.48 7.16
C GLY A 40 -14.65 -0.94 7.65
N LEU A 41 -14.94 -2.25 7.52
CA LEU A 41 -16.18 -2.84 8.04
C LEU A 41 -16.23 -2.79 9.57
N ILE A 42 -15.13 -3.11 10.27
CA ILE A 42 -15.07 -3.09 11.73
C ILE A 42 -15.32 -1.67 12.25
N PHE A 43 -14.61 -0.67 11.74
CA PHE A 43 -14.79 0.72 12.20
C PHE A 43 -16.19 1.25 11.91
N SER A 44 -16.75 0.92 10.74
CA SER A 44 -18.12 1.29 10.39
C SER A 44 -19.13 0.64 11.34
N GLY A 45 -18.97 -0.66 11.61
CA GLY A 45 -19.81 -1.43 12.52
C GLY A 45 -19.74 -0.93 13.96
N VAL A 46 -18.54 -0.65 14.48
CA VAL A 46 -18.35 -0.07 15.83
C VAL A 46 -19.03 1.28 15.94
N GLY A 47 -18.88 2.16 14.94
CA GLY A 47 -19.53 3.47 14.94
C GLY A 47 -21.06 3.36 14.98
N LEU A 48 -21.64 2.49 14.13
CA LEU A 48 -23.09 2.24 14.12
C LEU A 48 -23.57 1.60 15.42
N PHE A 49 -22.80 0.67 15.98
CA PHE A 49 -23.12 0.00 17.25
C PHE A 49 -23.15 0.98 18.43
N VAL A 50 -22.17 1.88 18.52
CA VAL A 50 -22.15 2.93 19.55
C VAL A 50 -23.35 3.87 19.43
N LEU A 51 -23.68 4.29 18.20
CA LEU A 51 -24.86 5.12 17.97
C LEU A 51 -26.15 4.39 18.34
N ASN A 52 -26.26 3.10 18.02
CA ASN A 52 -27.43 2.31 18.34
C ASN A 52 -27.63 2.13 19.86
N ILE A 53 -26.56 1.76 20.58
CA ILE A 53 -26.61 1.65 22.05
C ILE A 53 -27.04 2.96 22.70
N GLU A 54 -26.51 4.10 22.24
CA GLU A 54 -26.89 5.39 22.84
C GLU A 54 -28.36 5.73 22.54
N MET A 55 -28.85 5.44 21.34
CA MET A 55 -30.27 5.63 21.00
C MET A 55 -31.17 4.74 21.89
N ASP A 56 -30.85 3.46 22.01
CA ASP A 56 -31.60 2.49 22.83
C ASP A 56 -31.57 2.87 24.32
N LEU A 57 -30.39 3.22 24.85
CA LEU A 57 -30.23 3.64 26.24
C LEU A 57 -31.00 4.93 26.52
N PHE A 58 -30.98 5.88 25.58
CA PHE A 58 -31.69 7.14 25.72
C PHE A 58 -33.21 6.94 25.70
N ALA A 59 -33.72 6.10 24.80
CA ALA A 59 -35.13 5.70 24.76
C ALA A 59 -35.56 5.08 26.09
N LEU A 60 -34.76 4.13 26.60
CA LEU A 60 -34.99 3.45 27.87
C LEU A 60 -35.04 4.43 29.05
N LEU A 61 -34.12 5.40 29.12
CA LEU A 61 -34.05 6.38 30.20
C LEU A 61 -35.25 7.35 30.21
N ARG A 62 -35.90 7.59 29.06
CA ARG A 62 -37.12 8.40 28.97
C ARG A 62 -38.40 7.62 29.22
N GLY A 63 -38.33 6.29 29.25
CA GLY A 63 -39.53 5.45 29.22
C GLY A 63 -40.30 5.56 27.90
N GLU A 64 -39.64 6.07 26.85
CA GLU A 64 -40.17 6.18 25.50
C GLU A 64 -39.78 4.89 24.75
N TYR A 65 -40.78 4.16 24.26
CA TYR A 65 -40.57 2.96 23.42
C TYR A 65 -40.58 3.29 21.92
N GLU A 66 -40.68 4.57 21.57
CA GLU A 66 -40.61 5.03 20.17
C GLU A 66 -39.15 5.19 19.73
N GLU A 67 -38.91 5.07 18.42
CA GLU A 67 -37.59 5.24 17.83
C GLU A 67 -37.05 6.66 18.09
N VAL A 68 -36.05 6.75 18.98
CA VAL A 68 -35.34 8.00 19.24
C VAL A 68 -34.52 8.37 18.01
N SER A 69 -34.83 9.53 17.42
CA SER A 69 -34.08 10.04 16.29
C SER A 69 -32.76 10.72 16.70
N ILE A 70 -31.80 10.75 15.78
CA ILE A 70 -30.55 11.52 15.94
C ILE A 70 -30.82 13.01 16.22
N LYS A 71 -31.92 13.58 15.69
CA LYS A 71 -32.30 14.98 15.95
C LYS A 71 -32.62 15.22 17.43
N THR A 72 -33.27 14.24 18.06
CA THR A 72 -33.60 14.27 19.49
C THR A 72 -32.33 14.21 20.35
N LEU A 73 -31.36 13.38 19.97
CA LEU A 73 -30.05 13.32 20.65
C LEU A 73 -29.25 14.64 20.50
N LEU A 74 -29.34 15.30 19.35
CA LEU A 74 -28.72 16.60 19.10
C LEU A 74 -29.33 17.72 19.94
N SER A 75 -30.66 17.78 20.06
CA SER A 75 -31.34 18.78 20.89
C SER A 75 -31.02 18.63 22.38
N GLU A 76 -30.69 17.42 22.80
CA GLU A 76 -30.47 17.04 24.21
C GLU A 76 -28.99 16.99 24.59
N SER A 77 -28.15 17.66 23.80
CA SER A 77 -26.73 17.88 24.08
C SER A 77 -25.88 16.60 24.25
N ARG A 78 -26.32 15.46 23.71
CA ARG A 78 -25.56 14.18 23.64
C ARG A 78 -24.45 14.20 22.58
N LEU A 79 -23.89 15.38 22.34
CA LEU A 79 -22.87 15.65 21.33
C LEU A 79 -21.64 14.74 21.43
N PRO A 80 -21.07 14.43 22.63
CA PRO A 80 -19.86 13.62 22.70
C PRO A 80 -20.02 12.23 22.07
N VAL A 81 -21.12 11.54 22.35
CA VAL A 81 -21.36 10.19 21.85
C VAL A 81 -21.70 10.20 20.35
N LEU A 82 -22.48 11.18 19.90
CA LEU A 82 -22.77 11.40 18.49
C LEU A 82 -21.49 11.68 17.69
N ILE A 83 -20.59 12.51 18.23
CA ILE A 83 -19.30 12.82 17.60
C ILE A 83 -18.43 11.56 17.52
N ILE A 84 -18.30 10.80 18.61
CA ILE A 84 -17.49 9.57 18.63
C ILE A 84 -18.06 8.55 17.64
N GLY A 85 -19.36 8.24 17.71
CA GLY A 85 -19.99 7.29 16.81
C GLY A 85 -19.85 7.69 15.33
N SER A 86 -20.10 8.98 15.03
CA SER A 86 -19.96 9.50 13.66
C SER A 86 -18.52 9.46 13.16
N LEU A 87 -17.54 9.81 13.98
CA LEU A 87 -16.12 9.75 13.61
C LEU A 87 -15.68 8.33 13.28
N PHE A 88 -16.07 7.35 14.09
CA PHE A 88 -15.77 5.93 13.83
C PHE A 88 -16.42 5.43 12.54
N SER A 89 -17.70 5.77 12.31
CA SER A 89 -18.40 5.43 11.07
C SER A 89 -17.74 6.08 9.85
N LEU A 90 -17.41 7.36 9.90
CA LEU A 90 -16.74 8.08 8.81
C LEU A 90 -15.33 7.53 8.53
N ALA A 91 -14.56 7.24 9.58
CA ALA A 91 -13.25 6.61 9.46
C ALA A 91 -13.37 5.23 8.80
N GLY A 92 -14.37 4.43 9.17
CA GLY A 92 -14.65 3.14 8.55
C GLY A 92 -14.98 3.26 7.06
N VAL A 93 -15.87 4.17 6.69
CA VAL A 93 -16.22 4.45 5.28
C VAL A 93 -14.98 4.90 4.50
N TRP A 94 -14.17 5.79 5.07
CA TRP A 94 -12.94 6.26 4.44
C TRP A 94 -11.96 5.11 4.16
N VAL A 95 -11.72 4.25 5.14
CA VAL A 95 -10.83 3.09 5.01
C VAL A 95 -11.39 2.10 3.98
N PHE A 96 -12.70 1.88 3.98
CA PHE A 96 -13.39 1.00 3.02
C PHE A 96 -13.25 1.51 1.58
N VAL A 97 -13.54 2.80 1.35
CA VAL A 97 -13.37 3.46 0.05
C VAL A 97 -11.91 3.40 -0.41
N SER A 98 -10.96 3.60 0.51
CA SER A 98 -9.54 3.46 0.21
C SER A 98 -9.16 2.04 -0.24
N ALA A 99 -9.77 1.01 0.36
CA ALA A 99 -9.58 -0.39 -0.06
C ALA A 99 -10.08 -0.62 -1.49
N ILE A 100 -11.23 -0.05 -1.85
CA ILE A 100 -11.77 -0.09 -3.22
C ILE A 100 -10.79 0.60 -4.20
N PHE A 101 -10.30 1.80 -3.85
CA PHE A 101 -9.32 2.49 -4.70
C PHE A 101 -8.03 1.68 -4.88
N MET A 102 -7.58 0.96 -3.85
CA MET A 102 -6.40 0.09 -3.96
C MET A 102 -6.59 -1.04 -4.97
N ILE A 103 -7.80 -1.61 -5.10
CA ILE A 103 -8.10 -2.67 -6.07
C ILE A 103 -7.87 -2.19 -7.51
N PHE A 104 -8.27 -0.96 -7.82
CA PHE A 104 -8.15 -0.36 -9.15
C PHE A 104 -6.83 0.40 -9.36
N SER A 105 -5.98 0.46 -8.34
CA SER A 105 -4.73 1.21 -8.40
C SER A 105 -3.64 0.43 -9.15
N GLU A 106 -3.26 0.94 -10.32
CA GLU A 106 -2.17 0.38 -11.12
C GLU A 106 -0.80 0.58 -10.45
N GLY A 107 0.11 -0.39 -10.63
CA GLY A 107 1.46 -0.38 -10.05
C GLY A 107 2.47 0.45 -10.84
N GLY A 108 2.34 0.51 -12.17
CA GLY A 108 3.25 1.24 -13.05
C GLY A 108 4.33 0.37 -13.69
N TYR A 109 5.25 1.00 -14.42
CA TYR A 109 6.32 0.35 -15.15
C TYR A 109 7.57 0.20 -14.29
N PHE A 110 8.23 -0.95 -14.40
CA PHE A 110 9.53 -1.22 -13.84
C PHE A 110 10.51 -1.53 -14.99
N VAL A 111 11.63 -0.80 -15.01
CA VAL A 111 12.66 -0.93 -16.03
C VAL A 111 13.99 -1.21 -15.36
N GLY A 112 14.61 -2.33 -15.73
CA GLY A 112 16.00 -2.61 -15.36
C GLY A 112 16.94 -2.16 -16.47
N THR A 113 17.91 -1.34 -16.12
CA THR A 113 19.03 -0.97 -16.98
C THR A 113 20.34 -1.47 -16.35
N PRO A 114 21.49 -1.39 -17.03
CA PRO A 114 22.76 -1.82 -16.45
C PRO A 114 23.15 -1.12 -15.15
N THR A 115 22.68 0.10 -14.92
CA THR A 115 23.07 0.93 -13.77
C THR A 115 21.99 1.01 -12.67
N ARG A 116 20.71 0.88 -13.04
CA ARG A 116 19.62 1.20 -12.11
C ARG A 116 18.32 0.47 -12.43
N LEU A 117 17.49 0.34 -11.40
CA LEU A 117 16.08 0.01 -11.49
C LEU A 117 15.25 1.29 -11.47
N ILE A 118 14.34 1.44 -12.43
CA ILE A 118 13.47 2.61 -12.58
C ILE A 118 12.03 2.18 -12.38
N HIS A 119 11.32 2.84 -11.47
CA HIS A 119 9.87 2.71 -11.31
C HIS A 119 9.19 3.98 -11.82
N TYR A 120 8.29 3.81 -12.79
CA TYR A 120 7.54 4.90 -13.40
C TYR A 120 6.03 4.69 -13.23
N LYS A 121 5.35 5.65 -12.62
CA LYS A 121 3.90 5.61 -12.42
C LYS A 121 3.29 6.99 -12.65
N LYS A 122 2.52 7.13 -13.74
CA LYS A 122 1.74 8.34 -14.07
C LYS A 122 2.51 9.67 -13.96
N GLY A 123 3.79 9.68 -14.34
CA GLY A 123 4.66 10.87 -14.25
C GLY A 123 5.65 10.83 -13.09
N ASP A 124 5.34 10.09 -12.03
CA ASP A 124 6.27 9.91 -10.91
C ASP A 124 7.36 8.91 -11.29
N VAL A 125 8.61 9.28 -11.01
CA VAL A 125 9.80 8.48 -11.28
C VAL A 125 10.51 8.22 -9.96
N LYS A 126 10.77 6.94 -9.67
CA LYS A 126 11.71 6.53 -8.62
C LYS A 126 12.84 5.75 -9.24
N ILE A 127 14.06 6.09 -8.84
CA ILE A 127 15.27 5.51 -9.39
C ILE A 127 16.05 4.86 -8.25
N TYR A 128 16.41 3.60 -8.42
CA TYR A 128 17.16 2.82 -7.45
C TYR A 128 18.44 2.31 -8.11
N MET A 129 19.59 2.80 -7.66
CA MET A 129 20.89 2.31 -8.11
C MET A 129 21.09 0.85 -7.65
N TRP A 130 21.63 -0.02 -8.49
CA TRP A 130 21.79 -1.45 -8.15
C TRP A 130 22.68 -1.68 -6.92
N GLU A 131 23.62 -0.77 -6.65
CA GLU A 131 24.52 -0.79 -5.51
C GLU A 131 23.78 -0.68 -4.17
N LEU A 132 22.58 -0.07 -4.17
CA LEU A 132 21.76 0.09 -2.97
C LEU A 132 21.00 -1.18 -2.60
N PHE A 133 20.98 -2.20 -3.45
CA PHE A 133 20.27 -3.44 -3.18
C PHE A 133 21.14 -4.43 -2.40
N THR A 134 20.50 -5.22 -1.55
CA THR A 134 21.11 -6.40 -0.92
C THR A 134 20.93 -7.63 -1.81
N ASP A 135 21.57 -8.74 -1.43
CA ASP A 135 21.37 -10.05 -2.03
C ASP A 135 20.04 -10.74 -1.60
N GLU A 136 19.33 -10.15 -0.62
CA GLU A 136 18.02 -10.61 -0.16
C GLU A 136 16.92 -10.22 -1.17
N ILE A 137 16.56 -11.19 -2.02
CA ILE A 137 15.47 -11.07 -3.00
C ILE A 137 14.43 -12.15 -2.68
N LYS A 138 13.20 -11.73 -2.40
CA LYS A 138 12.06 -12.63 -2.16
C LYS A 138 11.20 -12.70 -3.40
N VAL A 139 10.98 -13.92 -3.90
CA VAL A 139 10.26 -14.16 -5.15
C VAL A 139 9.12 -15.14 -4.88
N ASN A 140 7.96 -14.87 -5.45
CA ASN A 140 6.86 -15.80 -5.53
C ASN A 140 6.35 -15.80 -6.98
N ILE A 141 6.68 -16.87 -7.71
CA ILE A 141 6.39 -17.00 -9.14
C ILE A 141 4.88 -17.13 -9.36
N ASP A 142 4.19 -17.93 -8.55
CA ASP A 142 2.74 -18.17 -8.66
C ASP A 142 1.93 -16.87 -8.50
N LYS A 143 2.40 -15.97 -7.62
CA LYS A 143 1.77 -14.67 -7.35
C LYS A 143 2.33 -13.54 -8.22
N ASN A 144 3.22 -13.84 -9.16
CA ASN A 144 3.92 -12.84 -9.98
C ASN A 144 4.49 -11.69 -9.13
N TYR A 145 5.19 -12.05 -8.05
CA TYR A 145 5.63 -11.11 -7.02
C TYR A 145 7.13 -11.21 -6.78
N ILE A 146 7.79 -10.06 -6.72
CA ILE A 146 9.19 -9.94 -6.33
C ILE A 146 9.38 -8.76 -5.38
N ARG A 147 10.15 -8.97 -4.32
CA ARG A 147 10.53 -7.95 -3.35
C ARG A 147 12.05 -7.92 -3.24
N PHE A 148 12.59 -6.73 -3.39
CA PHE A 148 13.97 -6.43 -3.15
C PHE A 148 14.15 -5.71 -1.82
N THR A 149 15.19 -6.05 -1.07
CA THR A 149 15.62 -5.32 0.13
C THR A 149 16.76 -4.37 -0.22
N LEU A 150 16.71 -3.15 0.31
CA LEU A 150 17.76 -2.13 0.14
C LEU A 150 18.70 -2.11 1.36
N LYS A 151 19.97 -1.75 1.13
CA LYS A 151 20.98 -1.48 2.16
C LYS A 151 20.64 -0.23 2.98
N ILE A 152 19.86 0.68 2.37
CA ILE A 152 19.36 1.89 3.02
C ILE A 152 18.00 1.63 3.69
N GLY A 153 17.70 2.42 4.71
CA GLY A 153 16.52 2.23 5.53
C GLY A 153 16.36 3.37 6.53
N LYS A 154 15.57 3.12 7.56
CA LYS A 154 15.38 4.04 8.69
C LYS A 154 15.49 3.27 10.00
N TYR A 155 15.90 3.96 11.05
CA TYR A 155 15.80 3.42 12.40
C TYR A 155 14.38 3.60 12.91
N GLU A 156 13.75 2.50 13.31
CA GLU A 156 12.45 2.51 13.97
C GLU A 156 12.64 2.09 15.43
N ARG A 157 12.03 2.82 16.35
CA ARG A 157 11.99 2.44 17.76
C ARG A 157 10.96 1.32 17.93
N LYS A 158 11.43 0.12 18.25
CA LYS A 158 10.59 -0.99 18.69
C LYS A 158 10.79 -1.19 20.18
N ASP A 159 9.74 -0.96 20.94
CA ASP A 159 9.75 -0.96 22.40
C ASP A 159 10.79 0.03 22.98
N LYS A 160 11.95 -0.49 23.41
CA LYS A 160 13.04 0.28 24.04
C LYS A 160 14.33 0.29 23.21
N THR A 161 14.36 -0.35 22.04
CA THR A 161 15.55 -0.43 21.18
C THR A 161 15.29 0.19 19.81
N GLU A 162 16.31 0.88 19.30
CA GLU A 162 16.30 1.34 17.91
C GLU A 162 16.75 0.19 17.01
N VAL A 163 15.90 -0.16 16.06
CA VAL A 163 16.15 -1.25 15.11
C VAL A 163 16.22 -0.64 13.71
N PHE A 164 17.26 -0.99 12.97
CA PHE A 164 17.38 -0.60 11.57
C PHE A 164 16.39 -1.39 10.70
N VAL A 165 15.54 -0.68 9.96
CA VAL A 165 14.54 -1.25 9.05
C VAL A 165 14.86 -0.82 7.62
N SER A 166 15.38 -1.76 6.84
CA SER A 166 15.66 -1.59 5.42
C SER A 166 14.40 -1.24 4.61
N TYR A 167 14.57 -0.35 3.65
CA TYR A 167 13.55 -0.08 2.64
C TYR A 167 13.38 -1.27 1.69
N LYS A 168 12.18 -1.39 1.13
CA LYS A 168 11.79 -2.49 0.25
C LYS A 168 11.20 -1.94 -1.04
N VAL A 169 11.55 -2.56 -2.16
CA VAL A 169 10.93 -2.31 -3.46
C VAL A 169 10.15 -3.55 -3.84
N GLU A 170 8.85 -3.40 -4.02
CA GLU A 170 7.94 -4.49 -4.36
C GLU A 170 7.41 -4.30 -5.78
N ILE A 171 7.48 -5.37 -6.58
CA ILE A 171 6.85 -5.44 -7.89
C ILE A 171 5.77 -6.51 -7.80
N ILE A 172 4.51 -6.11 -8.05
CA ILE A 172 3.32 -6.91 -7.74
C ILE A 172 2.56 -7.20 -9.03
N SER A 173 2.28 -8.47 -9.30
CA SER A 173 1.56 -8.90 -10.51
C SER A 173 2.25 -8.43 -11.78
N ALA A 174 3.57 -8.61 -11.83
CA ALA A 174 4.40 -8.23 -12.97
C ALA A 174 4.65 -9.44 -13.87
N GLU A 175 4.70 -9.19 -15.18
CA GLU A 175 5.06 -10.22 -16.16
C GLU A 175 6.55 -10.57 -16.05
N ASN A 176 6.88 -11.83 -16.34
CA ASN A 176 8.25 -12.35 -16.43
C ASN A 176 9.11 -12.15 -15.18
N ILE A 177 8.56 -12.41 -13.98
CA ILE A 177 9.28 -12.32 -12.70
C ILE A 177 10.61 -13.08 -12.73
N SER A 178 10.66 -14.28 -13.33
CA SER A 178 11.90 -15.07 -13.43
C SER A 178 13.00 -14.34 -14.20
N LYS A 179 12.65 -13.56 -15.24
CA LYS A 179 13.63 -12.75 -15.98
C LYS A 179 14.12 -11.58 -15.13
N ILE A 180 13.20 -10.90 -14.45
CA ILE A 180 13.53 -9.76 -13.56
C ILE A 180 14.47 -10.21 -12.46
N GLU A 181 14.17 -11.35 -11.82
CA GLU A 181 14.95 -11.95 -10.75
C GLU A 181 16.38 -12.27 -11.21
N LYS A 182 16.51 -12.95 -12.36
CA LYS A 182 17.80 -13.33 -12.92
C LYS A 182 18.66 -12.11 -13.21
N VAL A 183 18.13 -11.13 -13.93
CA VAL A 183 18.85 -9.90 -14.28
C VAL A 183 19.25 -9.13 -13.01
N ALA A 184 18.33 -8.98 -12.06
CA ALA A 184 18.62 -8.28 -10.82
C ALA A 184 19.74 -8.97 -10.01
N ARG A 185 19.72 -10.31 -9.89
CA ARG A 185 20.79 -11.05 -9.21
C ARG A 185 22.13 -10.90 -9.90
N GLU A 186 22.17 -11.01 -11.22
CA GLU A 186 23.39 -10.83 -12.01
C GLU A 186 23.99 -9.44 -11.77
N ARG A 187 23.15 -8.39 -11.80
CA ARG A 187 23.57 -7.00 -11.55
C ARG A 187 24.09 -6.80 -10.12
N ILE A 188 23.32 -7.20 -9.12
CA ILE A 188 23.70 -7.06 -7.70
C ILE A 188 25.01 -7.82 -7.41
N ARG A 189 25.17 -9.03 -7.95
CA ARG A 189 26.40 -9.81 -7.77
C ARG A 189 27.59 -9.16 -8.46
N SER A 190 27.43 -8.73 -9.73
CA SER A 190 28.53 -8.12 -10.49
C SER A 190 29.14 -6.92 -9.77
N LEU A 191 28.31 -6.09 -9.14
CA LEU A 191 28.76 -4.94 -8.36
C LEU A 191 29.39 -5.33 -7.02
N SER A 192 28.91 -6.39 -6.37
CA SER A 192 29.51 -6.90 -5.14
C SER A 192 30.93 -7.46 -5.33
N TYR A 193 31.24 -8.00 -6.51
CA TYR A 193 32.57 -8.50 -6.84
C TYR A 193 33.55 -7.38 -7.22
N LEU A 194 33.07 -6.25 -7.75
CA LEU A 194 33.89 -5.08 -8.08
C LEU A 194 34.30 -4.27 -6.84
N ALA A 195 33.66 -4.50 -5.70
CA ALA A 195 33.94 -3.79 -4.43
C ALA A 195 34.92 -4.53 -3.50
N LYS A 196 35.46 -5.68 -3.94
CA LYS A 196 36.53 -6.43 -3.24
C LYS A 196 37.86 -6.21 -3.94
#